data_AF-A0A1V4PJV0-F1
#
_entry.id   AF-A0A1V4PJV0-F1
#
_cell.length_a   1.000
_cell.length_b   1.000
_cell.length_c   1.000
_cell.angle_alpha   90.00
_cell.angle_beta   90.00
_cell.angle_gamma   90.00
#
_symmetry.space_group_name_H-M   'P 1'
#
loop_
_entity.id
_entity.type
_entity.pdbx_description
1 polymer ?
#
loop_
_entity_poly.entity_id
_entity_poly.type
_entity_poly.pdbx_seq_one_letter_code
_entity_poly.pdbx_strand_id
1 'polypeptide(L)'
;MTRFLSPLILLAVIAVPVVGWFVGGWAGGTTLVVYWFETVAASVFICARILLHRRWTPRQGHFRYQAGGTTRCGTQRSSFLAGFAVTTFGFCAAHAVFLCAILFLLGKEDNRALAHVDWRTAGLGCLVILGFLTADFALDLLSLRRWPFWRLEQLAHRGLSRVVVVHLTLIFGLIGIALTDAADALFGIFVALKTLAALSTALPQWEPREVPKWLSGMMNRFPRVRPDEKFEDSWTKDREAEVARRERNEGQWVSP
;
A
#
# COMPACT_ATOMS: atom_id res chain seq x y z
N MET A 1 -19.85 -13.37 10.74
CA MET A 1 -20.47 -12.03 10.59
C MET A 1 -19.47 -10.93 11.00
N THR A 2 -18.33 -10.79 10.33
CA THR A 2 -17.28 -9.80 10.70
C THR A 2 -16.56 -9.29 9.45
N ARG A 3 -17.28 -8.65 8.52
CA ARG A 3 -16.67 -8.04 7.31
C ARG A 3 -16.63 -6.51 7.31
N PHE A 4 -17.34 -5.84 8.23
CA PHE A 4 -17.49 -4.39 8.25
C PHE A 4 -16.58 -3.65 9.24
N LEU A 5 -15.96 -4.34 10.20
CA LEU A 5 -15.09 -3.71 11.21
C LEU A 5 -13.73 -3.29 10.66
N SER A 6 -13.01 -4.16 9.93
CA SER A 6 -11.73 -3.79 9.32
C SER A 6 -11.79 -2.62 8.32
N PRO A 7 -12.77 -2.52 7.39
CA PRO A 7 -12.83 -1.34 6.53
C PRO A 7 -13.14 -0.05 7.30
N LEU A 8 -13.92 -0.13 8.39
CA LEU A 8 -14.22 1.03 9.24
C LEU A 8 -12.99 1.48 10.04
N ILE A 9 -12.20 0.54 10.57
CA ILE A 9 -10.93 0.87 11.23
C ILE A 9 -9.93 1.45 10.22
N LEU A 10 -9.89 0.91 9.00
CA LEU A 10 -9.05 1.44 7.92
C LEU A 10 -9.45 2.86 7.53
N LEU A 11 -10.75 3.16 7.46
CA LEU A 11 -11.27 4.52 7.26
C LEU A 11 -10.94 5.43 8.44
N ALA A 12 -11.02 4.95 9.68
CA ALA A 12 -10.65 5.72 10.86
C ALA A 12 -9.16 6.10 10.86
N VAL A 13 -8.28 5.16 10.50
CA VAL A 13 -6.84 5.42 10.36
C VAL A 13 -6.56 6.48 9.28
N ILE A 14 -7.26 6.42 8.14
CA ILE A 14 -7.13 7.43 7.08
C ILE A 14 -7.69 8.79 7.54
N ALA A 15 -8.76 8.79 8.33
CA ALA A 15 -9.41 10.00 8.79
C ALA A 15 -8.56 10.81 9.79
N VAL A 16 -7.70 10.17 10.59
CA VAL A 16 -6.91 10.87 11.63
C VAL A 16 -6.08 12.02 11.04
N PRO A 17 -5.23 11.83 10.02
CA PRO A 17 -4.44 12.94 9.49
C PRO A 17 -5.27 13.91 8.62
N VAL A 18 -6.36 13.43 7.99
CA VAL A 18 -7.28 14.28 7.21
C VAL A 18 -8.01 15.26 8.12
N VAL A 19 -8.58 14.76 9.22
CA VAL A 19 -9.25 15.59 10.23
C VAL A 19 -8.23 16.49 10.92
N GLY A 20 -7.03 15.98 11.21
CA GLY A 20 -5.93 16.78 11.76
C GLY A 20 -5.59 17.99 10.88
N TRP A 21 -5.46 17.78 9.56
CA TRP A 21 -5.16 18.85 8.60
C TRP A 21 -6.34 19.82 8.38
N PHE A 22 -7.52 19.32 8.05
CA PHE A 22 -8.65 20.16 7.64
C PHE A 22 -9.44 20.78 8.81
N VAL A 23 -9.42 20.15 9.99
CA VAL A 23 -10.24 20.56 11.14
C VAL A 23 -9.37 20.88 12.36
N GLY A 24 -8.29 20.13 12.57
CA GLY A 24 -7.39 20.28 13.72
C GLY A 24 -6.33 21.36 13.57
N GLY A 25 -6.21 22.01 12.41
CA GLY A 25 -5.21 23.04 12.14
C GLY A 25 -3.76 22.55 12.20
N TRP A 26 -3.53 21.25 11.95
CA TRP A 26 -2.19 20.68 12.02
C TRP A 26 -1.28 21.31 10.98
N ALA A 27 -0.06 21.66 11.38
CA ALA A 27 0.98 22.08 10.45
C ALA A 27 1.34 20.94 9.46
N GLY A 28 1.77 21.30 8.25
CA GLY A 28 2.01 20.35 7.15
C GLY A 28 3.02 19.28 7.55
N GLY A 29 4.09 19.69 8.23
CA GLY A 29 5.10 18.79 8.75
C GLY A 29 4.58 17.79 9.79
N THR A 30 3.67 18.23 10.67
CA THR A 30 3.01 17.35 11.67
C THR A 30 2.22 16.25 10.95
N THR A 31 1.40 16.64 9.96
CA THR A 31 0.58 15.71 9.17
C THR A 31 1.45 14.72 8.39
N LEU A 32 2.55 15.17 7.79
CA LEU A 32 3.47 14.30 7.06
C LEU A 32 4.15 13.26 7.95
N VAL A 33 4.62 13.67 9.13
CA VAL A 33 5.27 12.77 10.09
C VAL A 33 4.29 11.68 10.54
N VAL A 34 3.05 12.04 10.86
CA VAL A 34 2.00 11.10 11.25
C VAL A 34 1.69 10.12 10.11
N TYR A 35 1.60 10.60 8.87
CA TYR A 35 1.39 9.74 7.70
C TYR A 35 2.55 8.77 7.41
N TRP A 36 3.78 9.24 7.59
CA TRP A 36 4.95 8.38 7.47
C TRP A 36 4.94 7.29 8.55
N PHE A 37 4.67 7.67 9.80
CA PHE A 37 4.57 6.73 10.92
C PHE A 37 3.46 5.69 10.69
N GLU A 38 2.28 6.11 10.26
CA GLU A 38 1.17 5.20 9.89
C GLU A 38 1.63 4.13 8.92
N THR A 39 2.38 4.53 7.88
CA THR A 39 2.86 3.64 6.84
C THR A 39 3.85 2.62 7.40
N VAL A 40 4.79 3.06 8.24
CA VAL A 40 5.75 2.16 8.91
C VAL A 40 5.03 1.20 9.84
N ALA A 41 4.16 1.70 10.71
CA ALA A 41 3.42 0.90 11.68
C ALA A 41 2.54 -0.15 10.98
N ALA A 42 1.79 0.24 9.95
CA ALA A 42 0.97 -0.67 9.17
C ALA A 42 1.83 -1.78 8.52
N SER A 43 3.01 -1.43 8.00
CA SER A 43 3.95 -2.39 7.41
C SER A 43 4.47 -3.39 8.45
N VAL A 44 4.80 -2.93 9.66
CA VAL A 44 5.18 -3.81 10.78
C VAL A 44 4.06 -4.78 11.14
N PHE A 45 2.81 -4.28 11.25
CA PHE A 45 1.67 -5.14 11.55
C PHE A 45 1.36 -6.15 10.44
N ILE A 46 1.61 -5.82 9.16
CA ILE A 46 1.53 -6.79 8.06
C ILE A 46 2.61 -7.85 8.20
N CYS A 47 3.87 -7.48 8.46
CA CYS A 47 4.95 -8.42 8.74
C CYS A 47 4.62 -9.36 9.92
N ALA A 48 4.05 -8.82 10.99
CA ALA A 48 3.61 -9.60 12.14
C ALA A 48 2.52 -10.62 11.78
N ARG A 49 1.51 -10.23 10.97
CA ARG A 49 0.49 -11.14 10.44
C ARG A 49 1.11 -12.25 9.59
N ILE A 50 2.07 -11.91 8.72
CA ILE A 50 2.76 -12.89 7.89
C ILE A 50 3.53 -13.91 8.74
N LEU A 51 4.26 -13.45 9.76
CA LEU A 51 5.00 -14.30 10.70
C LEU A 51 4.09 -15.25 11.47
N LEU A 52 2.99 -14.74 12.02
CA LEU A 52 2.02 -15.55 12.77
C LEU A 52 1.30 -16.54 11.86
N HIS A 53 0.89 -16.11 10.67
CA HIS A 53 0.29 -17.00 9.68
C HIS A 53 1.25 -18.10 9.24
N ARG A 54 2.54 -17.80 9.05
CA ARG A 54 3.59 -18.80 8.76
C ARG A 54 3.72 -19.84 9.87
N ARG A 55 3.60 -19.42 11.14
CA ARG A 55 3.70 -20.31 12.31
C ARG A 55 2.46 -21.20 12.49
N TRP A 56 1.27 -20.68 12.23
CA TRP A 56 0.02 -21.42 12.44
C TRP A 56 -0.40 -22.27 11.25
N THR A 57 -0.15 -21.79 10.03
CA THR A 57 -0.58 -22.42 8.80
C THR A 57 0.58 -22.36 7.78
N PRO A 58 1.56 -23.28 7.87
CA PRO A 58 2.71 -23.27 6.99
C PRO A 58 2.29 -23.64 5.55
N ARG A 59 2.18 -22.62 4.70
CA ARG A 59 1.86 -22.72 3.27
C ARG A 59 3.13 -22.56 2.42
N GLN A 60 3.15 -23.17 1.23
CA GLN A 60 4.30 -23.12 0.32
C GLN A 60 4.68 -21.68 -0.05
N GLY A 61 3.69 -20.79 -0.21
CA GLY A 61 3.90 -19.39 -0.54
C GLY A 61 4.77 -18.61 0.47
N HIS A 62 4.83 -19.03 1.74
CA HIS A 62 5.71 -18.40 2.73
C HIS A 62 7.19 -18.69 2.52
N PHE A 63 7.52 -19.89 2.04
CA PHE A 63 8.90 -20.39 1.95
C PHE A 63 9.43 -20.38 0.52
N ARG A 64 8.59 -20.70 -0.46
CA ARG A 64 8.89 -20.72 -1.90
C ARG A 64 7.89 -19.83 -2.64
N TYR A 65 7.94 -18.54 -2.33
CA TYR A 65 7.05 -17.57 -2.93
C TYR A 65 7.27 -17.46 -4.44
N GLN A 66 6.18 -17.48 -5.20
CA GLN A 66 6.17 -17.15 -6.62
C GLN A 66 5.32 -15.89 -6.82
N ALA A 67 5.96 -14.79 -7.22
CA ALA A 67 5.28 -13.53 -7.53
C ALA A 67 4.48 -13.62 -8.84
N GLY A 68 3.37 -12.89 -8.93
CA GLY A 68 2.57 -12.75 -10.17
C GLY A 68 2.98 -11.51 -10.98
N GLY A 69 2.73 -11.52 -12.29
CA GLY A 69 2.84 -10.35 -13.19
C GLY A 69 4.27 -9.92 -13.60
N THR A 70 4.36 -8.76 -14.28
CA THR A 70 5.58 -8.18 -14.91
C THR A 70 6.75 -7.89 -13.96
N THR A 71 6.56 -8.12 -12.66
CA THR A 71 7.61 -8.15 -11.63
C THR A 71 8.48 -9.42 -11.73
N ARG A 72 8.86 -9.81 -12.96
CA ARG A 72 9.84 -10.86 -13.27
C ARG A 72 11.29 -10.43 -13.00
N CYS A 73 11.51 -9.42 -12.18
CA CYS A 73 12.85 -9.00 -11.78
C CYS A 73 13.13 -9.58 -10.38
N GLY A 74 13.59 -10.83 -10.33
CA GLY A 74 13.99 -11.45 -9.06
C GLY A 74 13.90 -12.97 -9.07
N THR A 75 14.89 -13.62 -9.67
CA THR A 75 15.23 -15.04 -9.50
C THR A 75 15.76 -15.34 -8.08
N GLN A 76 15.06 -14.91 -7.03
CA GLN A 76 15.43 -15.31 -5.68
C GLN A 76 14.29 -16.07 -5.01
N ARG A 77 14.63 -17.30 -4.60
CA ARG A 77 13.92 -18.14 -3.63
C ARG A 77 13.91 -17.47 -2.25
N SER A 78 13.52 -16.21 -2.16
CA SER A 78 13.39 -15.51 -0.88
C SER A 78 11.99 -15.78 -0.31
N SER A 79 11.90 -15.88 1.02
CA SER A 79 10.62 -16.01 1.69
C SER A 79 9.73 -14.79 1.37
N PHE A 80 8.42 -14.99 1.28
CA PHE A 80 7.45 -13.91 1.03
C PHE A 80 7.65 -12.73 1.99
N LEU A 81 7.90 -13.03 3.26
CA LEU A 81 8.18 -12.04 4.30
C LEU A 81 9.42 -11.20 3.99
N ALA A 82 10.53 -11.84 3.58
CA ALA A 82 11.77 -11.13 3.29
C ALA A 82 11.61 -10.19 2.09
N GLY A 83 10.97 -10.65 1.01
CA GLY A 83 10.70 -9.82 -0.15
C GLY A 83 9.80 -8.63 0.20
N PHE A 84 8.74 -8.86 0.97
CA PHE A 84 7.84 -7.81 1.43
C PHE A 84 8.55 -6.82 2.36
N ALA A 85 9.30 -7.29 3.35
CA ALA A 85 9.99 -6.46 4.32
C ALA A 85 11.07 -5.58 3.66
N VAL A 86 11.93 -6.17 2.82
CA VAL A 86 12.98 -5.41 2.11
C VAL A 86 12.38 -4.33 1.23
N THR A 87 11.36 -4.68 0.44
CA THR A 87 10.68 -3.73 -0.44
C THR A 87 10.04 -2.61 0.37
N THR A 88 9.20 -2.97 1.35
CA THR A 88 8.38 -2.00 2.07
C THR A 88 9.22 -1.11 2.99
N PHE A 89 10.15 -1.67 3.76
CA PHE A 89 11.03 -0.88 4.62
C PHE A 89 12.04 -0.07 3.81
N GLY A 90 12.53 -0.59 2.68
CA GLY A 90 13.35 0.17 1.74
C GLY A 90 12.63 1.41 1.23
N PHE A 91 11.37 1.27 0.80
CA PHE A 91 10.54 2.42 0.42
C PHE A 91 10.23 3.34 1.61
N CYS A 92 9.96 2.81 2.81
CA CYS A 92 9.73 3.65 3.99
C CYS A 92 10.96 4.47 4.37
N ALA A 93 12.17 3.90 4.22
CA ALA A 93 13.43 4.59 4.44
C ALA A 93 13.68 5.67 3.39
N ALA A 94 13.48 5.37 2.10
CA ALA A 94 13.55 6.36 1.03
C ALA A 94 12.55 7.50 1.28
N HIS A 95 11.31 7.17 1.63
CA HIS A 95 10.29 8.15 1.99
C HIS A 95 10.70 9.03 3.18
N ALA A 96 11.34 8.47 4.20
CA ALA A 96 11.85 9.25 5.33
C ALA A 96 12.90 10.29 4.88
N VAL A 97 13.80 9.91 3.97
CA VAL A 97 14.79 10.83 3.39
C VAL A 97 14.11 11.96 2.62
N PHE A 98 13.11 11.64 1.78
CA PHE A 98 12.32 12.66 1.07
C PHE A 98 11.57 13.58 2.02
N LEU A 99 10.97 13.02 3.07
CA LEU A 99 10.30 13.79 4.10
C LEU A 99 11.25 14.80 4.76
N CYS A 100 12.44 14.35 5.18
CA CYS A 100 13.46 15.23 5.73
C CYS A 100 13.88 16.33 4.74
N ALA A 101 14.05 15.98 3.46
CA ALA A 101 14.42 16.95 2.43
C ALA A 101 13.33 18.01 2.22
N ILE A 102 12.06 17.61 2.16
CA ILE A 102 10.91 18.52 2.02
C ILE A 102 10.81 19.45 3.23
N LEU A 103 10.85 18.90 4.45
CA LEU A 103 10.80 19.73 5.67
C LEU A 103 11.96 20.73 5.72
N PHE A 104 13.15 20.32 5.27
CA PHE A 104 14.32 21.19 5.20
C PHE A 104 14.18 22.30 4.15
N LEU A 105 13.65 21.98 2.96
CA LEU A 105 13.39 22.96 1.91
C LEU A 105 12.31 23.98 2.33
N LEU A 106 11.16 23.50 2.83
CA LEU A 106 10.09 24.37 3.32
C LEU A 106 10.53 25.19 4.54
N GLY A 107 11.46 24.68 5.36
CA GLY A 107 12.01 25.43 6.49
C GLY A 107 12.97 26.56 6.11
N LYS A 108 13.48 26.56 4.88
CA LYS A 108 14.34 27.63 4.33
C LYS A 108 13.57 28.77 3.69
N GLU A 109 12.38 28.50 3.17
CA GLU A 109 11.47 29.51 2.62
C GLU A 109 10.70 30.23 3.75
N ASP A 110 10.01 31.32 3.41
CA ASP A 110 9.15 32.05 4.36
C ASP A 110 7.92 31.24 4.82
N ASN A 111 7.73 30.04 4.25
CA ASN A 111 6.71 29.03 4.56
C ASN A 111 6.97 28.26 5.87
N ARG A 112 7.60 28.88 6.88
CA ARG A 112 7.96 28.25 8.16
C ARG A 112 6.78 27.66 8.94
N ALA A 113 5.58 28.19 8.74
CA ALA A 113 4.36 27.65 9.35
C ALA A 113 4.03 26.24 8.84
N LEU A 114 4.34 25.93 7.58
CA LEU A 114 4.08 24.61 6.98
C LEU A 114 5.13 23.57 7.36
N ALA A 115 6.39 23.98 7.50
CA ALA A 115 7.49 23.11 7.92
C ALA A 115 7.46 22.79 9.42
N HIS A 116 6.65 23.51 10.20
CA HIS A 116 6.58 23.31 11.65
C HIS A 116 6.05 21.90 11.98
N VAL A 117 6.72 21.23 12.92
CA VAL A 117 6.31 19.93 13.44
C VAL A 117 6.02 20.11 14.93
N ASP A 118 4.74 20.03 15.28
CA ASP A 118 4.33 19.91 16.66
C ASP A 118 4.42 18.44 17.08
N TRP A 119 5.52 18.11 17.77
CA TRP A 119 5.80 16.75 18.23
C TRP A 119 4.76 16.22 19.23
N ARG A 120 4.07 17.08 19.98
CA ARG A 120 3.02 16.62 20.91
C ARG A 120 1.80 16.15 20.13
N THR A 121 1.35 16.96 19.18
CA THR A 121 0.23 16.65 18.31
C THR A 121 0.54 15.47 17.40
N ALA A 122 1.75 15.42 16.83
CA ALA A 122 2.24 14.26 16.08
C ALA A 122 2.23 12.99 16.94
N GLY A 123 2.73 13.06 18.18
CA GLY A 123 2.76 11.93 19.10
C GLY A 123 1.36 11.40 19.42
N LEU A 124 0.39 12.29 19.66
CA LEU A 124 -1.01 11.91 19.88
C LEU A 124 -1.63 11.27 18.63
N GLY A 125 -1.40 11.85 17.45
CA GLY A 125 -1.86 11.28 16.18
C GLY A 125 -1.29 9.87 15.93
N CYS A 126 0.01 9.70 16.16
CA CYS A 126 0.69 8.41 16.07
C CYS A 126 0.12 7.39 17.07
N LEU A 127 -0.17 7.80 18.31
CA LEU A 127 -0.74 6.93 19.34
C LEU A 127 -2.15 6.47 18.97
N VAL A 128 -2.99 7.37 18.47
CA VAL A 128 -4.34 7.04 17.99
C VAL A 128 -4.28 6.04 16.83
N ILE A 129 -3.42 6.29 15.85
CA ILE A 129 -3.20 5.37 14.72
C ILE A 129 -2.72 4.01 15.21
N LEU A 130 -1.75 3.99 16.14
CA LEU A 130 -1.24 2.76 16.72
C LEU A 130 -2.35 1.97 17.44
N GLY A 131 -3.22 2.66 18.18
CA GLY A 131 -4.39 2.06 18.84
C GLY A 131 -5.33 1.39 17.84
N PHE A 132 -5.68 2.08 16.75
CA PHE A 132 -6.53 1.51 15.70
C PHE A 132 -5.87 0.33 14.98
N LEU A 133 -4.60 0.43 14.61
CA LEU A 133 -3.87 -0.67 13.95
C LEU A 133 -3.74 -1.89 14.86
N THR A 134 -3.55 -1.68 16.17
CA THR A 134 -3.49 -2.75 17.16
C THR A 134 -4.85 -3.44 17.31
N ALA A 135 -5.94 -2.67 17.35
CA ALA A 135 -7.30 -3.21 17.42
C ALA A 135 -7.64 -4.04 16.17
N ASP A 136 -7.34 -3.52 14.97
CA ASP A 136 -7.51 -4.25 13.71
C ASP A 136 -6.68 -5.54 13.69
N PHE A 137 -5.42 -5.48 14.13
CA PHE A 137 -4.57 -6.65 14.26
C PHE A 137 -5.11 -7.70 15.24
N ALA A 138 -5.61 -7.29 16.40
CA ALA A 138 -6.20 -8.18 17.39
C ALA A 138 -7.47 -8.87 16.86
N LEU A 139 -8.32 -8.14 16.15
CA LEU A 139 -9.53 -8.70 15.50
C LEU A 139 -9.15 -9.69 14.40
N ASP A 140 -8.17 -9.34 13.57
CA ASP A 140 -7.67 -10.22 12.52
C ASP A 140 -7.08 -11.51 13.10
N LEU A 141 -6.35 -11.41 14.21
CA LEU A 141 -5.68 -12.54 14.86
C LEU A 141 -6.64 -13.70 15.18
N LEU A 142 -7.88 -13.38 15.55
CA LEU A 142 -8.93 -14.38 15.83
C LEU A 142 -9.34 -15.18 14.59
N SER A 143 -9.20 -14.61 13.40
CA SER A 143 -9.60 -15.24 12.13
C SER A 143 -8.42 -15.64 11.25
N LEU A 144 -7.21 -15.14 11.56
CA LEU A 144 -5.99 -15.29 10.78
C LEU A 144 -5.64 -16.76 10.50
N ARG A 145 -5.91 -17.65 11.46
CA ARG A 145 -5.66 -19.10 11.29
C ARG A 145 -6.44 -19.72 10.13
N ARG A 146 -7.60 -19.17 9.79
CA ARG A 146 -8.49 -19.67 8.72
C ARG A 146 -8.29 -18.94 7.39
N TRP A 147 -7.38 -17.96 7.33
CA TRP A 147 -7.18 -17.18 6.12
C TRP A 147 -6.45 -18.01 5.05
N PRO A 148 -6.85 -17.89 3.77
CA PRO A 148 -6.03 -18.35 2.66
C PRO A 148 -4.79 -17.47 2.53
N PHE A 149 -3.66 -18.04 2.10
CA PHE A 149 -2.43 -17.29 1.81
C PHE A 149 -2.68 -16.14 0.82
N TRP A 150 -3.56 -16.34 -0.16
CA TRP A 150 -3.99 -15.33 -1.13
C TRP A 150 -4.51 -14.06 -0.46
N ARG A 151 -5.31 -14.17 0.59
CA ARG A 151 -5.84 -12.99 1.30
C ARG A 151 -4.71 -12.21 1.98
N LEU A 152 -3.73 -12.91 2.53
CA LEU A 152 -2.56 -12.30 3.14
C LEU A 152 -1.68 -11.62 2.07
N GLU A 153 -1.52 -12.25 0.91
CA GLU A 153 -0.81 -11.70 -0.23
C GLU A 153 -1.47 -10.41 -0.75
N GLN A 154 -2.80 -10.40 -0.91
CA GLN A 154 -3.56 -9.21 -1.29
C GLN A 154 -3.41 -8.07 -0.27
N LEU A 155 -3.44 -8.38 1.04
CA LEU A 155 -3.28 -7.39 2.09
C LEU A 155 -1.91 -6.71 2.01
N ALA A 156 -0.85 -7.48 1.78
CA ALA A 156 0.50 -6.97 1.61
C ALA A 156 0.65 -6.09 0.36
N HIS A 157 0.14 -6.53 -0.79
CA HIS A 157 0.21 -5.76 -2.04
C HIS A 157 -0.56 -4.43 -2.00
N ARG A 158 -1.71 -4.40 -1.31
CA ARG A 158 -2.46 -3.14 -1.07
C ARG A 158 -1.68 -2.14 -0.22
N GLY A 159 -0.86 -2.62 0.72
CA GLY A 159 0.06 -1.77 1.47
C GLY A 159 1.11 -1.12 0.57
N LEU A 160 1.71 -1.91 -0.32
CA LEU A 160 2.72 -1.43 -1.28
C LEU A 160 2.16 -0.39 -2.27
N SER A 161 0.95 -0.59 -2.80
CA SER A 161 0.33 0.37 -3.73
C SER A 161 0.13 1.75 -3.09
N ARG A 162 -0.18 1.79 -1.78
CA ARG A 162 -0.32 3.06 -1.03
C ARG A 162 1.00 3.84 -1.00
N VAL A 163 2.11 3.15 -0.80
CA VAL A 163 3.44 3.77 -0.74
C VAL A 163 3.85 4.35 -2.08
N VAL A 164 3.54 3.66 -3.18
CA VAL A 164 3.81 4.16 -4.55
C VAL A 164 3.03 5.44 -4.83
N VAL A 165 1.74 5.50 -4.48
CA VAL A 165 0.96 6.73 -4.65
C VAL A 165 1.58 7.88 -3.88
N VAL A 166 1.99 7.66 -2.62
CA VAL A 166 2.65 8.68 -1.81
C VAL A 166 3.93 9.20 -2.50
N HIS A 167 4.81 8.31 -2.98
CA HIS A 167 6.02 8.74 -3.69
C HIS A 167 5.71 9.51 -4.97
N LEU A 168 4.72 9.06 -5.75
CA LEU A 168 4.32 9.76 -6.96
C LEU A 168 3.81 11.17 -6.65
N THR A 169 2.95 11.30 -5.64
CA THR A 169 2.44 12.60 -5.19
C THR A 169 3.51 13.48 -4.57
N LEU A 170 4.53 12.93 -3.91
CA LEU A 170 5.66 13.71 -3.38
C LEU A 170 6.59 14.19 -4.49
N ILE A 171 6.87 13.36 -5.49
CA ILE A 171 7.66 13.76 -6.67
C ILE A 171 6.95 14.90 -7.40
N PHE A 172 5.66 14.75 -7.72
CA PHE A 172 4.88 15.80 -8.37
C PHE A 172 4.65 17.01 -7.46
N GLY A 173 4.53 16.82 -6.14
CA GLY A 173 4.40 17.90 -5.17
C GLY A 173 5.67 18.75 -5.08
N LEU A 174 6.85 18.13 -5.08
CA LEU A 174 8.14 18.83 -5.08
C LEU A 174 8.37 19.59 -6.41
N ILE A 175 8.00 18.99 -7.53
CA ILE A 175 8.00 19.68 -8.84
C ILE A 175 7.01 20.86 -8.82
N GLY A 176 5.84 20.68 -8.21
CA GLY A 176 4.85 21.74 -8.03
C GLY A 176 5.41 22.90 -7.20
N ILE A 177 6.05 22.64 -6.06
CA ILE A 177 6.64 23.69 -5.21
C ILE A 177 7.77 24.41 -5.97
N ALA A 178 8.60 23.67 -6.70
CA ALA A 178 9.67 24.26 -7.51
C ALA A 178 9.14 25.15 -8.67
N LEU A 179 7.89 24.95 -9.11
CA LEU A 179 7.27 25.71 -10.20
C LEU A 179 6.25 26.76 -9.72
N THR A 180 5.73 26.64 -8.50
CA THR A 180 4.69 27.51 -7.94
C THR A 180 4.92 27.79 -6.45
N ASP A 181 4.92 29.07 -6.09
CA ASP A 181 5.10 29.60 -4.71
C ASP A 181 3.85 29.35 -3.81
N ALA A 182 3.12 28.27 -4.05
CA ALA A 182 1.81 27.95 -3.47
C ALA A 182 1.83 26.59 -2.77
N ALA A 183 2.67 26.46 -1.74
CA ALA A 183 2.90 25.21 -0.99
C ALA A 183 1.61 24.64 -0.34
N ASP A 184 0.69 25.49 0.11
CA ASP A 184 -0.59 25.08 0.74
C ASP A 184 -1.52 24.31 -0.21
N ALA A 185 -1.67 24.79 -1.45
CA ALA A 185 -2.55 24.17 -2.44
C ALA A 185 -2.05 22.77 -2.83
N LEU A 186 -0.74 22.61 -2.96
CA LEU A 186 -0.10 21.34 -3.29
C LEU A 186 -0.21 20.32 -2.15
N PHE A 187 -0.12 20.79 -0.91
CA PHE A 187 -0.35 19.93 0.26
C PHE A 187 -1.80 19.44 0.33
N GLY A 188 -2.78 20.32 0.05
CA GLY A 188 -4.18 19.94 -0.07
C GLY A 188 -4.42 18.89 -1.15
N ILE A 189 -3.80 19.04 -2.32
CA ILE A 189 -3.87 18.05 -3.42
C ILE A 189 -3.25 16.72 -2.99
N PHE A 190 -2.11 16.73 -2.31
CA PHE A 190 -1.48 15.51 -1.77
C PHE A 190 -2.43 14.75 -0.83
N VAL A 191 -3.01 15.45 0.15
CA VAL A 191 -3.96 14.85 1.10
C VAL A 191 -5.18 14.29 0.35
N ALA A 192 -5.72 15.04 -0.62
CA ALA A 192 -6.86 14.62 -1.42
C ALA A 192 -6.56 13.37 -2.26
N LEU A 193 -5.45 13.36 -3.01
CA LEU A 193 -5.05 12.23 -3.86
C LEU A 193 -4.74 10.98 -3.02
N LYS A 194 -4.05 11.14 -1.89
CA LYS A 194 -3.79 10.03 -0.97
C LYS A 194 -5.08 9.45 -0.41
N THR A 195 -6.01 10.31 -0.01
CA THR A 195 -7.32 9.89 0.53
C THR A 195 -8.14 9.18 -0.52
N LEU A 196 -8.20 9.72 -1.75
CA LEU A 196 -8.89 9.11 -2.88
C LEU A 196 -8.30 7.74 -3.23
N ALA A 197 -6.97 7.62 -3.25
CA ALA A 197 -6.30 6.35 -3.48
C ALA A 197 -6.61 5.32 -2.38
N ALA A 198 -6.66 5.76 -1.12
CA ALA A 198 -7.02 4.90 0.00
C ALA A 198 -8.49 4.45 -0.07
N LEU A 199 -9.42 5.35 -0.42
CA LEU A 199 -10.84 5.05 -0.67
C LEU A 199 -11.05 4.08 -1.84
N SER A 200 -10.28 4.22 -2.92
CA SER A 200 -10.34 3.32 -4.09
C SER A 200 -10.07 1.86 -3.71
N THR A 201 -9.21 1.62 -2.71
CA THR A 201 -8.94 0.25 -2.23
C THR A 201 -10.04 -0.34 -1.34
N ALA A 202 -10.93 0.50 -0.81
CA ALA A 202 -12.13 0.04 -0.09
C ALA A 202 -13.22 -0.44 -1.07
N LEU A 203 -13.16 -0.01 -2.34
CA LEU A 203 -14.04 -0.52 -3.38
C LEU A 203 -13.64 -1.96 -3.77
N PRO A 204 -14.62 -2.84 -4.05
CA PRO A 204 -14.34 -4.19 -4.53
C PRO A 204 -13.51 -4.13 -5.81
N GLN A 205 -12.31 -4.71 -5.77
CA GLN A 205 -11.47 -4.84 -6.96
C GLN A 205 -12.20 -5.76 -7.95
N TRP A 206 -12.65 -5.19 -9.06
CA TRP A 206 -13.35 -5.90 -10.10
C TRP A 206 -12.37 -6.82 -10.84
N GLU A 207 -12.37 -8.11 -10.50
CA GLU A 207 -11.65 -9.16 -11.22
C GLU A 207 -12.63 -9.93 -12.11
N PRO A 208 -12.89 -9.48 -13.35
CA PRO A 208 -13.82 -10.18 -14.24
C PRO A 208 -13.24 -11.54 -14.63
N ARG A 209 -14.08 -12.58 -14.59
CA ARG A 209 -13.72 -13.95 -14.98
C ARG A 209 -13.49 -14.07 -16.49
N GLU A 210 -14.18 -13.25 -17.28
CA GLU A 210 -14.08 -13.18 -18.73
C GLU A 210 -13.62 -11.79 -19.17
N VAL A 211 -12.98 -11.70 -20.33
CA VAL A 211 -12.53 -10.40 -20.87
C VAL A 211 -13.74 -9.54 -21.21
N PRO A 212 -13.84 -8.30 -20.68
CA PRO A 212 -14.87 -7.36 -21.11
C PRO A 212 -14.72 -7.04 -22.60
N LYS A 213 -15.80 -7.19 -23.37
CA LYS A 213 -15.80 -7.00 -24.84
C LYS A 213 -15.30 -5.61 -25.28
N TRP A 214 -15.51 -4.58 -24.47
CA TRP A 214 -15.01 -3.23 -24.75
C TRP A 214 -13.48 -3.16 -24.63
N LEU A 215 -12.90 -3.88 -23.66
CA LEU A 215 -11.47 -3.86 -23.39
C LEU A 215 -10.72 -4.60 -24.50
N SER A 216 -11.26 -5.72 -24.97
CA SER A 216 -10.67 -6.43 -26.09
C SER A 216 -10.78 -5.64 -27.40
N GLY A 217 -11.91 -4.98 -27.64
CA GLY A 217 -12.06 -4.07 -28.80
C GLY A 217 -11.04 -2.93 -28.81
N MET A 218 -10.71 -2.38 -27.64
CA MET A 218 -9.70 -1.32 -27.50
C MET A 218 -8.27 -1.86 -27.62
N MET A 219 -7.93 -2.94 -26.91
CA MET A 219 -6.58 -3.50 -26.86
C MET A 219 -6.15 -4.16 -28.18
N ASN A 220 -7.08 -4.76 -28.93
CA ASN A 220 -6.81 -5.32 -30.25
C ASN A 220 -6.57 -4.25 -31.33
N ARG A 221 -6.87 -2.97 -31.05
CA ARG A 221 -6.66 -1.82 -31.94
C ARG A 221 -5.28 -1.17 -31.78
N PHE A 222 -4.59 -1.40 -30.66
CA PHE A 222 -3.23 -0.90 -30.43
C PHE A 222 -2.17 -1.80 -31.09
N PRO A 223 -0.99 -1.26 -31.48
CA PRO A 223 0.11 -2.07 -32.00
C PRO A 223 0.51 -3.12 -30.96
N ARG A 224 0.30 -4.39 -31.29
CA ARG A 224 0.53 -5.51 -30.37
C ARG A 224 2.02 -5.87 -30.35
N VAL A 225 2.51 -6.24 -29.15
CA VAL A 225 3.87 -6.77 -28.96
C VAL A 225 4.05 -8.13 -29.64
N ARG A 226 2.95 -8.86 -29.87
CA ARG A 226 2.89 -10.11 -30.65
C ARG A 226 1.78 -10.03 -31.70
N PRO A 227 2.11 -10.05 -33.01
CA PRO A 227 1.13 -9.86 -34.08
C PRO A 227 0.10 -11.00 -34.20
N ASP A 228 0.43 -12.18 -33.68
CA ASP A 228 -0.27 -13.45 -33.87
C ASP A 228 -1.20 -13.85 -32.71
N GLU A 229 -1.07 -13.25 -31.53
CA GLU A 229 -1.94 -13.52 -30.38
C GLU A 229 -3.07 -12.47 -30.28
N LYS A 230 -4.32 -12.91 -30.09
CA LYS A 230 -5.43 -12.02 -29.70
C LYS A 230 -5.29 -11.64 -28.23
N PHE A 231 -5.74 -10.44 -27.86
CA PHE A 231 -5.73 -10.00 -26.47
C PHE A 231 -6.52 -10.94 -25.55
N GLU A 232 -7.59 -11.55 -26.06
CA GLU A 232 -8.42 -12.49 -25.31
C GLU A 232 -7.64 -13.76 -24.92
N ASP A 233 -6.80 -14.26 -25.83
CA ASP A 233 -6.03 -15.48 -25.63
C ASP A 233 -4.88 -15.24 -24.65
N SER A 234 -4.19 -14.10 -24.78
CA SER A 234 -3.14 -13.71 -23.84
C SER A 234 -3.70 -13.44 -22.44
N TRP A 235 -4.86 -12.78 -22.34
CA TRP A 235 -5.54 -12.56 -21.06
C TRP A 235 -5.93 -13.88 -20.39
N THR A 236 -6.50 -14.82 -21.14
CA THR A 236 -6.93 -16.12 -20.60
C THR A 236 -5.71 -16.91 -20.09
N LYS A 237 -4.64 -16.94 -20.87
CA LYS A 237 -3.37 -17.58 -20.48
C LYS A 237 -2.74 -16.96 -19.24
N ASP A 238 -2.76 -15.64 -19.13
CA ASP A 238 -2.27 -14.91 -17.94
C ASP A 238 -3.14 -15.22 -16.71
N ARG A 239 -4.47 -15.34 -16.89
CA ARG A 239 -5.39 -15.71 -15.81
C ARG A 239 -5.18 -17.15 -15.34
N GLU A 240 -5.03 -18.10 -16.27
CA GLU A 240 -4.75 -19.50 -15.95
C GLU A 240 -3.42 -19.65 -15.21
N ALA A 241 -2.37 -18.98 -15.69
CA ALA A 241 -1.07 -18.95 -15.03
C ALA A 241 -1.16 -18.35 -13.61
N GLU A 242 -1.97 -17.31 -13.43
CA GLU A 242 -2.19 -16.69 -12.12
C GLU A 242 -3.00 -17.61 -11.17
N VAL A 243 -3.99 -18.35 -11.66
CA VAL A 243 -4.72 -19.35 -10.86
C VAL A 243 -3.79 -20.47 -10.41
N ALA A 244 -3.02 -21.06 -11.34
CA ALA A 244 -2.06 -22.12 -11.03
C ALA A 244 -0.99 -21.64 -10.01
N ARG A 245 -0.54 -20.39 -10.10
CA ARG A 245 0.37 -19.77 -9.13
C ARG A 245 -0.26 -19.68 -7.74
N ARG A 246 -1.50 -19.22 -7.65
CA ARG A 246 -2.24 -19.11 -6.38
C ARG A 246 -2.39 -20.47 -5.72
N GLU A 247 -2.81 -21.48 -6.48
CA GLU A 247 -2.96 -22.85 -5.98
C GLU A 247 -1.64 -23.43 -5.47
N ARG A 248 -0.54 -23.20 -6.19
CA ARG A 248 0.80 -23.62 -5.75
C ARG A 248 1.22 -22.94 -4.45
N ASN A 249 1.01 -21.63 -4.33
CA ASN A 249 1.33 -20.88 -3.11
C ASN A 249 0.45 -21.30 -1.91
N GLU A 250 -0.79 -21.73 -2.15
CA GLU A 250 -1.72 -22.27 -1.15
C GLU A 250 -1.41 -23.72 -0.75
N GLY A 251 -0.55 -24.44 -1.48
CA GLY A 251 -0.15 -25.80 -1.12
C GLY A 251 0.37 -25.89 0.32
N GLN A 252 0.09 -26.99 1.02
CA GLN A 252 0.71 -27.22 2.33
C GLN A 252 2.22 -27.37 2.17
N TRP A 253 2.99 -26.78 3.08
CA TRP A 253 4.42 -26.97 3.13
C TRP A 253 4.74 -28.35 3.72
N VAL A 254 5.16 -29.28 2.87
CA VAL A 254 5.78 -30.53 3.30
C VAL A 254 7.28 -30.26 3.33
N SER A 255 7.89 -30.39 4.51
CA SER A 255 9.35 -30.27 4.62
C SER A 255 10.02 -31.26 3.66
N PRO A 256 11.06 -30.83 2.92
CA PRO A 256 11.84 -31.75 2.10
C PRO A 256 12.54 -32.80 2.95
#